data_AF-A0A0K8S796-F1
#
_entry.id   AF-A0A0K8S796-F1
#
_cell.length_a   1.000
_cell.length_b   1.000
_cell.length_c   1.000
_cell.angle_alpha   90.00
_cell.angle_beta   90.00
_cell.angle_gamma   90.00
#
_symmetry.space_group_name_H-M   'P 1'
#
loop_
_entity.id
_entity.type
_entity.pdbx_description
1 polymer ?
#
loop_
_entity_poly.entity_id
_entity_poly.type
_entity_poly.pdbx_seq_one_letter_code
_entity_poly.pdbx_strand_id
1 'polypeptide(L)'
;MIALLKSFCLVLVDRVNEALEAVRPFISHPKSSVAALLMSIYAHNHCQVVDREALRDLDSSLRNAKQNAETTDLFYEGFYHYLARNHGKAQSILDESLTKDPSSSKTLA
;
A
#
# COMPACT_ATOMS: atom_id res chain seq x y z
N MET A 1 -3.49 -6.08 6.42
CA MET A 1 -2.28 -5.80 7.24
C MET A 1 -1.19 -6.87 7.07
N ILE A 2 -1.44 -8.15 7.38
CA ILE A 2 -0.41 -9.23 7.32
C ILE A 2 0.23 -9.34 5.93
N ALA A 3 -0.56 -9.26 4.86
CA ALA A 3 -0.05 -9.32 3.49
C ALA A 3 0.91 -8.17 3.17
N LEU A 4 0.59 -6.92 3.56
CA LEU A 4 1.47 -5.76 3.37
C LEU A 4 2.80 -5.94 4.12
N LEU A 5 2.74 -6.35 5.38
CA LEU A 5 3.94 -6.58 6.18
C LEU A 5 4.81 -7.70 5.56
N LYS A 6 4.17 -8.82 5.19
CA LYS A 6 4.81 -9.95 4.51
C LYS A 6 5.49 -9.50 3.22
N SER A 7 4.80 -8.74 2.37
CA SER A 7 5.37 -8.25 1.11
C SER A 7 6.55 -7.31 1.33
N PHE A 8 6.48 -6.41 2.32
CA PHE A 8 7.64 -5.58 2.69
C PHE A 8 8.83 -6.44 3.10
N CYS A 9 8.64 -7.41 4.00
CA CYS A 9 9.71 -8.31 4.42
C CYS A 9 10.30 -9.08 3.24
N LEU A 10 9.46 -9.56 2.31
CA LEU A 10 9.90 -10.27 1.11
C LEU A 10 10.76 -9.39 0.19
N VAL A 11 10.41 -8.11 0.01
CA VAL A 11 11.26 -7.16 -0.74
C VAL A 11 12.62 -6.98 -0.05
N LEU A 12 12.65 -6.85 1.29
CA LEU A 12 13.90 -6.67 2.04
C LEU A 12 14.85 -7.88 1.96
N VAL A 13 14.33 -9.07 1.67
CA VAL A 13 15.13 -10.29 1.46
C VAL A 13 15.26 -10.66 -0.02
N ASP A 14 15.04 -9.70 -0.92
CA ASP A 14 15.18 -9.83 -2.39
C ASP A 14 14.25 -10.87 -3.04
N ARG A 15 13.12 -11.17 -2.40
CA ARG A 15 12.07 -12.08 -2.89
C ARG A 15 10.93 -11.30 -3.52
N VAL A 16 11.26 -10.43 -4.47
CA VAL A 16 10.33 -9.43 -5.05
C VAL A 16 9.10 -10.08 -5.71
N ASN A 17 9.26 -11.17 -6.46
CA ASN A 17 8.12 -11.86 -7.10
C ASN A 17 7.11 -12.38 -6.07
N GLU A 18 7.58 -12.90 -4.94
CA GLU A 18 6.70 -13.36 -3.88
C GLU A 18 6.04 -12.20 -3.13
N ALA A 19 6.72 -11.06 -3.03
CA ALA A 19 6.13 -9.85 -2.50
C ALA A 19 4.95 -9.38 -3.37
N LEU A 20 5.11 -9.39 -4.70
CA LEU A 20 4.07 -9.04 -5.67
C LEU A 20 2.89 -10.00 -5.58
N GLU A 21 3.15 -11.32 -5.58
CA GLU A 21 2.09 -12.34 -5.46
C GLU A 21 1.33 -12.25 -4.13
N ALA A 22 2.01 -11.90 -3.03
CA ALA A 22 1.38 -11.74 -1.73
C ALA A 22 0.40 -10.54 -1.66
N VAL A 23 0.62 -9.47 -2.43
CA VAL A 23 -0.29 -8.31 -2.48
C VAL A 23 -1.30 -8.36 -3.63
N ARG A 24 -1.07 -9.19 -4.65
CA ARG A 24 -1.89 -9.29 -5.85
C ARG A 24 -3.41 -9.43 -5.60
N PRO A 25 -3.89 -10.27 -4.64
CA PRO A 25 -5.32 -10.39 -4.37
C PRO A 25 -5.98 -9.11 -3.84
N PHE A 26 -5.18 -8.16 -3.35
CA PHE A 26 -5.67 -6.94 -2.70
C PHE A 26 -5.72 -5.73 -3.64
N ILE A 27 -5.16 -5.83 -4.85
CA ILE A 27 -5.10 -4.73 -5.83
C ILE A 27 -6.50 -4.24 -6.23
N SER A 28 -7.49 -5.14 -6.29
CA SER A 28 -8.89 -4.83 -6.61
C SER A 28 -9.80 -4.82 -5.38
N HIS A 29 -9.25 -4.97 -4.17
CA HIS A 29 -10.05 -5.04 -2.96
C HIS A 29 -10.44 -3.62 -2.49
N PRO A 30 -11.75 -3.29 -2.34
CA PRO A 30 -12.22 -1.91 -2.13
C PRO A 30 -11.60 -1.17 -0.94
N LYS A 31 -11.16 -1.91 0.08
CA LYS A 31 -10.64 -1.36 1.34
C LYS A 31 -9.12 -1.30 1.43
N SER A 32 -8.38 -1.81 0.46
CA SER A 32 -6.91 -1.95 0.55
C SER A 32 -6.20 -1.81 -0.79
N SER A 33 -6.92 -1.37 -1.82
CA SER A 33 -6.44 -1.29 -3.19
C SER A 33 -5.28 -0.31 -3.32
N VAL A 34 -5.38 0.86 -2.65
CA VAL A 34 -4.35 1.90 -2.71
C VAL A 34 -3.05 1.40 -2.09
N ALA A 35 -3.13 0.81 -0.90
CA ALA A 35 -1.94 0.25 -0.23
C ALA A 35 -1.30 -0.92 -1.02
N ALA A 36 -2.12 -1.79 -1.61
CA ALA A 36 -1.63 -2.90 -2.44
C ALA A 36 -0.93 -2.42 -3.72
N LEU A 37 -1.46 -1.40 -4.37
CA LEU A 37 -0.85 -0.77 -5.54
C LEU A 37 0.47 -0.06 -5.19
N LEU A 38 0.49 0.71 -4.10
CA LEU A 38 1.72 1.32 -3.58
C LEU A 38 2.79 0.28 -3.26
N MET A 39 2.40 -0.83 -2.60
CA MET A 39 3.31 -1.93 -2.31
C MET A 39 3.82 -2.62 -3.58
N SER A 40 2.97 -2.77 -4.60
CA SER A 40 3.36 -3.34 -5.89
C SER A 40 4.37 -2.46 -6.63
N ILE A 41 4.16 -1.14 -6.61
CA ILE A 41 5.11 -0.15 -7.16
C ILE A 41 6.44 -0.20 -6.40
N TYR A 42 6.38 -0.25 -5.06
CA TYR A 42 7.57 -0.38 -4.23
C TYR A 42 8.35 -1.64 -4.59
N ALA A 43 7.68 -2.79 -4.66
CA ALA A 43 8.30 -4.06 -5.04
C ALA A 43 8.90 -4.01 -6.45
N HIS A 44 8.19 -3.48 -7.45
CA HIS A 44 8.71 -3.35 -8.82
C HIS A 44 9.96 -2.49 -8.92
N ASN A 45 10.06 -1.41 -8.13
CA ASN A 45 11.27 -0.59 -8.10
C ASN A 45 12.49 -1.32 -7.50
N HIS A 46 12.30 -2.47 -6.86
CA HIS A 46 13.37 -3.34 -6.33
C HIS A 46 13.68 -4.53 -7.25
N CYS A 47 13.02 -4.67 -8.40
CA CYS A 47 13.41 -5.67 -9.40
C CYS A 47 14.81 -5.39 -9.97
N GLN A 48 15.56 -6.44 -10.30
CA GLN A 48 16.84 -6.32 -11.00
C GLN A 48 16.70 -5.61 -12.36
N VAL A 49 15.60 -5.90 -13.06
CA VAL A 49 15.20 -5.20 -14.29
C VAL A 49 13.83 -4.58 -14.03
N VAL A 50 13.80 -3.25 -14.02
CA VAL A 50 12.57 -2.49 -13.75
C VAL A 50 11.76 -2.36 -15.03
N ASP A 51 10.57 -2.96 -15.04
CA ASP A 51 9.59 -2.78 -16.11
C ASP A 51 8.88 -1.42 -15.97
N ARG A 52 9.24 -0.49 -16.85
CA ARG A 52 8.70 0.88 -16.85
C ARG A 52 7.27 0.95 -17.35
N GLU A 53 6.84 0.02 -18.20
CA GLU A 53 5.48 -0.04 -18.69
C GLU A 53 4.55 -0.52 -17.57
N ALA A 54 4.92 -1.62 -16.89
CA ALA A 54 4.19 -2.11 -15.73
C ALA A 54 4.07 -1.06 -14.61
N LEU A 55 5.14 -0.30 -14.34
CA LEU A 55 5.09 0.81 -13.37
C LEU A 55 4.09 1.90 -13.79
N ARG A 56 4.07 2.27 -15.08
CA ARG A 56 3.14 3.29 -15.59
C ARG A 56 1.69 2.85 -15.45
N ASP A 57 1.41 1.58 -15.70
CA ASP A 57 0.08 0.99 -15.53
C ASP A 57 -0.33 0.98 -14.06
N LEU A 58 0.57 0.55 -13.17
CA LEU A 58 0.34 0.58 -11.72
C LEU A 58 0.07 2.00 -11.21
N ASP A 59 0.82 3.01 -11.69
CA ASP A 59 0.58 4.42 -11.35
C ASP A 59 -0.79 4.90 -11.84
N SER A 60 -1.23 4.44 -13.01
CA SER A 60 -2.56 4.73 -13.54
C SER A 60 -3.66 4.13 -12.67
N SER A 61 -3.52 2.85 -12.32
CA SER A 61 -4.42 2.15 -11.41
C SER A 61 -4.46 2.82 -10.03
N LEU A 62 -3.31 3.27 -9.51
CA LEU A 62 -3.23 3.96 -8.22
C LEU A 62 -4.01 5.27 -8.23
N ARG A 63 -3.89 6.08 -9.29
CA ARG A 63 -4.66 7.31 -9.43
C ARG A 63 -6.16 7.05 -9.41
N ASN A 64 -6.62 6.01 -10.12
CA ASN A 64 -8.03 5.63 -10.15
C ASN A 64 -8.51 5.07 -8.81
N ALA A 65 -7.70 4.24 -8.14
CA ALA A 65 -8.02 3.68 -6.82
C ALA A 65 -8.20 4.79 -5.77
N LYS A 66 -7.33 5.80 -5.79
CA LYS A 66 -7.41 6.94 -4.86
C LYS A 66 -8.68 7.78 -5.00
N GLN A 67 -9.26 7.86 -6.20
CA GLN A 67 -10.53 8.56 -6.40
C GLN A 67 -11.72 7.83 -5.75
N ASN A 68 -11.59 6.52 -5.55
CA ASN A 68 -12.64 5.65 -5.03
C ASN A 68 -12.32 5.09 -3.64
N ALA A 69 -11.28 5.62 -2.98
CA ALA A 69 -10.76 5.08 -1.73
C ALA A 69 -11.71 5.32 -0.56
N GLU A 70 -12.07 4.25 0.14
CA GLU A 70 -12.79 4.32 1.41
C GLU A 70 -11.86 4.70 2.57
N THR A 71 -12.43 5.11 3.71
CA THR A 71 -11.67 5.47 4.92
C THR A 71 -10.75 4.36 5.42
N THR A 72 -11.11 3.09 5.20
CA THR A 72 -10.26 1.94 5.56
C THR A 72 -9.00 1.84 4.67
N ASP A 73 -9.07 2.33 3.43
CA ASP A 73 -7.92 2.33 2.52
C ASP A 73 -6.88 3.37 2.97
N LEU A 74 -7.31 4.51 3.55
CA LEU A 74 -6.42 5.51 4.15
C LEU A 74 -5.57 4.92 5.28
N PHE A 75 -6.16 4.06 6.13
CA PHE A 75 -5.40 3.40 7.19
C PHE A 75 -4.28 2.52 6.62
N TYR A 76 -4.59 1.70 5.61
CA TYR A 76 -3.58 0.84 4.99
C TYR A 76 -2.55 1.63 4.17
N GLU A 77 -2.93 2.74 3.54
CA GLU A 77 -1.99 3.66 2.86
C GLU A 77 -1.03 4.29 3.88
N GLY A 78 -1.55 4.77 5.01
CA GLY A 78 -0.74 5.30 6.11
C GLY A 78 0.25 4.27 6.64
N PHE A 79 -0.22 3.02 6.84
CA PHE A 79 0.64 1.91 7.26
C PHE A 79 1.75 1.59 6.25
N TYR A 80 1.43 1.58 4.95
CA TYR A 80 2.45 1.44 3.90
C TYR A 80 3.51 2.55 4.01
N HIS A 81 3.09 3.82 4.17
CA HIS A 81 4.02 4.93 4.28
C HIS A 81 4.91 4.85 5.52
N TYR A 82 4.38 4.33 6.63
CA TYR A 82 5.16 4.07 7.83
C TYR A 82 6.27 3.04 7.55
N LEU A 83 5.92 1.90 6.92
CA LEU A 83 6.88 0.86 6.56
C LEU A 83 7.94 1.36 5.55
N ALA A 84 7.53 2.20 4.60
CA ALA A 84 8.41 2.86 3.64
C ALA A 84 9.25 4.00 4.24
N ARG A 85 9.23 4.21 5.57
CA ARG A 85 9.94 5.28 6.30
C ARG A 85 9.56 6.71 5.89
N ASN A 86 8.39 6.88 5.28
CA ASN A 86 7.83 8.17 4.91
C ASN A 86 6.96 8.73 6.05
N HIS A 87 7.55 8.89 7.23
CA HIS A 87 6.81 9.13 8.48
C HIS A 87 5.92 10.37 8.47
N GLY A 88 6.36 11.49 7.86
CA GLY A 88 5.53 12.69 7.76
C GLY A 88 4.26 12.47 6.92
N LYS A 89 4.37 11.71 5.82
CA LYS A 89 3.21 11.36 5.01
C LYS A 89 2.32 10.31 5.69
N ALA A 90 2.93 9.35 6.38
CA ALA A 90 2.20 8.36 7.18
C ALA A 90 1.32 9.04 8.24
N GLN A 91 1.90 10.00 8.99
CA GLN A 91 1.16 10.76 10.00
C GLN A 91 -0.02 11.52 9.38
N SER A 92 0.22 12.31 8.33
CA SER A 92 -0.83 13.07 7.66
C SER A 92 -2.01 12.21 7.20
N ILE A 93 -1.74 11.01 6.67
CA ILE A 93 -2.78 10.11 6.14
C ILE A 93 -3.52 9.40 7.28
N LEU A 94 -2.82 9.01 8.34
CA LEU A 94 -3.43 8.39 9.51
C LEU A 94 -4.33 9.39 10.27
N ASP A 95 -3.90 10.64 10.39
CA ASP A 95 -4.69 11.72 10.99
C ASP A 95 -5.98 11.98 10.18
N GLU A 96 -5.88 11.96 8.84
CA GLU A 96 -7.05 12.05 7.95
C GLU A 96 -7.99 10.86 8.13
N SER A 97 -7.45 9.64 8.22
CA SER A 97 -8.23 8.41 8.45
C SER A 97 -9.01 8.48 9.77
N LEU A 98 -8.35 8.91 10.86
CA LEU A 98 -8.96 9.07 12.18
C LEU A 98 -10.03 10.18 12.19
N THR A 99 -9.82 11.25 11.42
CA THR A 99 -10.80 12.34 11.30
C THR A 99 -12.07 11.86 10.58
N LYS A 100 -11.93 11.02 9.55
CA LYS A 100 -13.03 10.48 8.76
C LYS A 100 -13.77 9.33 9.44
N ASP A 101 -13.07 8.54 10.25
CA ASP A 101 -13.66 7.47 11.06
C ASP A 101 -13.00 7.42 12.45
N PRO A 102 -13.55 8.15 13.44
CA PRO A 102 -13.03 8.16 14.81
C PRO A 102 -13.10 6.79 15.50
N SER A 103 -14.02 5.92 15.05
CA SER A 103 -14.16 4.54 15.54
C SER A 103 -13.03 3.63 15.07
N SER A 104 -12.29 4.00 14.01
CA SER A 104 -11.12 3.23 13.56
C SER A 104 -10.03 3.13 14.61
N SER A 105 -9.96 4.10 15.54
CA SER A 105 -9.09 4.08 16.73
C SER A 105 -9.30 2.84 17.61
N LYS A 106 -10.52 2.29 17.66
CA LYS A 106 -10.86 1.09 18.44
C LYS A 106 -10.32 -0.20 17.84
N THR A 107 -9.86 -0.17 16.58
CA THR A 107 -9.24 -1.32 15.91
C THR A 107 -7.75 -1.45 16.21
N LEU A 108 -7.17 -0.42 16.86
CA LEU A 108 -5.77 -0.36 17.28
C LEU A 108 -5.57 -0.60 18.78
N ALA A 109 -6.65 -0.85 19.53
CA ALA A 109 -6.66 -1.11 20.98
C ALA A 109 -6.88 -2.59 21.29
#